data_AF-A0A6B0WJ50-F1
#
_entry.id   AF-A0A6B0WJ50-F1
#
_cell.length_a   1.000
_cell.length_b   1.000
_cell.length_c   1.000
_cell.angle_alpha   90.00
_cell.angle_beta   90.00
_cell.angle_gamma   90.00
#
_symmetry.space_group_name_H-M   'P 1'
#
loop_
_entity.id
_entity.type
_entity.pdbx_description
1 polymer ?
#
loop_
_entity_poly.entity_id
_entity_poly.type
_entity_poly.pdbx_seq_one_letter_code
_entity_poly.pdbx_strand_id
1 'polypeptide(L)'
;MGKIEKRWRTGMSRREALAGLASFLAASPLLHAQRDPWPLGPHRRFLGFDEMRDVFDFEPIFRANVPLSVYDYTAHGTESEFTL
;
A
#
# COMPACT_ATOMS: atom_id res chain seq x y z
N MET A 1 -22.23 -48.07 11.96
CA MET A 1 -21.61 -46.74 11.81
C MET A 1 -20.30 -46.71 12.58
N GLY A 2 -19.19 -46.95 11.89
CA GLY A 2 -17.84 -46.97 12.44
C GLY A 2 -17.33 -45.58 12.83
N LYS A 3 -16.24 -45.54 13.63
CA LYS A 3 -15.63 -44.29 14.11
C LYS A 3 -15.22 -43.33 12.98
N ILE A 4 -14.86 -43.86 11.81
CA ILE A 4 -14.48 -43.10 10.61
C ILE A 4 -15.68 -42.38 10.00
N GLU A 5 -16.83 -43.06 9.88
CA GLU A 5 -18.05 -42.48 9.29
C GLU A 5 -18.62 -41.36 10.16
N LYS A 6 -18.50 -41.48 11.49
CA LYS A 6 -18.84 -40.39 12.42
C LYS A 6 -17.94 -39.17 12.23
N ARG A 7 -16.62 -39.37 12.05
CA ARG A 7 -15.67 -38.27 11.75
C ARG A 7 -15.90 -37.62 10.40
N TRP A 8 -16.29 -38.40 9.39
CA TRP A 8 -16.60 -37.89 8.06
C TRP A 8 -17.87 -37.01 8.06
N ARG A 9 -18.88 -37.39 8.87
CA ARG A 9 -20.09 -36.59 9.06
C ARG A 9 -19.85 -35.26 9.77
N THR A 10 -18.85 -35.18 10.64
CA THR A 10 -18.47 -33.95 11.37
C THR A 10 -17.23 -33.27 10.78
N GLY A 11 -16.75 -33.75 9.63
CA GLY A 11 -15.55 -33.25 8.99
C GLY A 11 -15.81 -31.91 8.32
N MET A 12 -14.75 -31.11 8.18
CA MET A 12 -14.82 -29.84 7.47
C MET A 12 -15.38 -30.06 6.06
N SER A 13 -16.48 -29.36 5.77
CA SER A 13 -17.07 -29.38 4.44
C SER A 13 -16.18 -28.63 3.45
N ARG A 14 -16.25 -29.00 2.17
CA ARG A 14 -15.53 -28.28 1.10
C ARG A 14 -15.86 -26.78 1.09
N ARG A 15 -17.09 -26.41 1.49
CA ARG A 15 -17.53 -25.02 1.59
C ARG A 15 -16.86 -24.28 2.74
N GLU A 16 -16.72 -24.92 3.90
CA GLU A 16 -16.00 -24.33 5.04
C GLU A 16 -14.52 -24.16 4.74
N ALA A 17 -13.89 -25.11 4.06
CA ALA A 17 -12.50 -24.99 3.63
C ALA A 17 -12.30 -23.80 2.66
N LEU A 18 -13.20 -23.64 1.68
CA LEU A 18 -13.17 -22.51 0.75
C LEU A 18 -13.43 -21.18 1.46
N ALA A 19 -14.38 -21.13 2.39
CA ALA A 19 -14.65 -19.93 3.18
C ALA A 19 -13.45 -19.53 4.04
N GLY A 20 -12.80 -20.49 4.71
CA GLY A 20 -11.60 -20.24 5.51
C GLY A 20 -10.42 -19.71 4.67
N LEU A 21 -10.20 -20.29 3.48
CA LEU A 21 -9.19 -19.80 2.54
C LEU A 21 -9.51 -18.37 2.07
N ALA A 22 -10.77 -18.10 1.71
CA ALA A 22 -11.20 -16.78 1.26
C ALA A 22 -11.04 -15.72 2.36
N SER A 23 -11.41 -16.03 3.60
CA SER A 23 -11.21 -15.16 4.75
C SER A 23 -9.73 -14.90 5.03
N PHE A 24 -8.88 -15.93 4.95
CA PHE A 24 -7.43 -15.79 5.11
C PHE A 24 -6.82 -14.88 4.03
N LEU A 25 -7.20 -15.07 2.77
CA LEU A 25 -6.73 -14.22 1.68
C LEU A 25 -7.20 -12.77 1.84
N ALA A 26 -8.48 -12.56 2.19
CA ALA A 26 -9.04 -11.23 2.40
C ALA A 26 -8.40 -10.47 3.58
N ALA A 27 -8.02 -11.18 4.64
CA ALA A 27 -7.35 -10.62 5.81
C ALA A 27 -5.82 -10.56 5.67
N SER A 28 -5.25 -11.06 4.56
CA SER A 28 -3.81 -11.17 4.39
C SER A 28 -3.15 -9.79 4.34
N PRO A 29 -2.08 -9.55 5.12
CA PRO A 29 -1.31 -8.32 5.03
C PRO A 29 -0.63 -8.15 3.64
N LEU A 30 -0.44 -9.23 2.88
CA LEU A 30 0.05 -9.15 1.50
C LEU A 30 -0.96 -8.50 0.53
N LEU A 31 -2.24 -8.44 0.89
CA LEU A 31 -3.25 -7.72 0.11
C LEU A 31 -3.01 -6.20 0.15
N HIS A 32 -2.35 -5.69 1.21
CA HIS A 32 -1.89 -4.30 1.26
C HIS A 32 -0.71 -4.04 0.32
N ALA A 33 0.09 -5.07 0.00
CA ALA A 33 1.19 -4.95 -0.96
C ALA A 33 0.71 -4.95 -2.43
N GLN A 34 -0.51 -5.48 -2.70
CA GLN A 34 -1.17 -5.41 -4.01
C GLN A 34 -2.08 -4.20 -4.18
N ARG A 35 -2.36 -3.45 -3.11
CA ARG A 35 -2.92 -2.11 -3.27
C ARG A 35 -1.82 -1.25 -3.85
N ASP A 36 -1.82 -1.14 -5.17
CA ASP A 36 -1.07 -0.10 -5.86
C ASP A 36 -1.32 1.22 -5.09
N PRO A 37 -0.25 1.92 -4.65
CA PRO A 37 -0.40 3.10 -3.82
C PRO A 37 -1.30 4.09 -4.56
N TRP A 38 -2.51 4.24 -4.03
CA TRP A 38 -3.53 5.07 -4.64
C TRP A 38 -3.04 6.53 -4.71
N PRO A 39 -3.26 7.26 -5.82
CA PRO A 39 -4.03 6.87 -7.00
C PRO A 39 -3.16 6.29 -8.12
N LEU A 40 -3.73 5.32 -8.85
CA LEU A 40 -3.30 4.85 -10.17
C LEU A 40 -3.39 5.99 -11.21
N GLY A 41 -2.50 6.97 -11.10
CA GLY A 41 -2.27 7.94 -12.15
C GLY A 41 -1.59 7.24 -13.33
N PRO A 42 -1.96 7.55 -14.59
CA PRO A 42 -1.27 7.05 -15.77
C PRO A 42 0.22 7.40 -15.62
N HIS A 43 1.12 6.43 -15.71
CA HIS A 43 2.59 6.60 -15.69
C HIS A 43 3.06 7.93 -15.06
N ARG A 44 3.42 7.94 -13.76
CA ARG A 44 4.08 9.11 -13.16
C ARG A 44 5.43 9.33 -13.86
N ARG A 45 5.42 10.11 -14.93
CA ARG A 45 6.63 10.64 -15.54
C ARG A 45 7.13 11.74 -14.62
N PHE A 46 8.31 11.52 -14.06
CA PHE A 46 9.08 12.57 -13.42
C PHE A 46 10.00 13.21 -14.45
N LEU A 47 10.39 14.46 -14.20
CA LEU A 47 11.41 15.12 -15.02
C LEU A 47 12.72 14.32 -14.91
N GLY A 48 13.32 14.02 -16.05
CA GLY A 48 14.70 13.54 -16.09
C GLY A 48 15.68 14.66 -15.72
N PHE A 49 16.92 14.32 -15.35
CA PHE A 49 17.93 15.32 -15.00
C PHE A 49 18.19 16.34 -16.12
N ASP A 50 18.14 15.91 -17.38
CA ASP A 50 18.32 16.79 -18.53
C ASP A 50 17.11 17.71 -18.79
N GLU A 51 15.96 17.42 -18.17
CA GLU A 51 14.72 18.18 -18.29
C GLU A 51 14.52 19.18 -17.13
N MET A 52 15.28 19.01 -16.05
CA MET A 52 15.29 19.91 -14.90
C MET A 52 16.00 21.20 -15.28
N ARG A 53 15.37 22.33 -14.96
CA ARG A 53 15.88 23.67 -15.28
C ARG A 53 16.40 24.39 -14.05
N ASP A 54 15.78 24.16 -12.90
CA ASP A 54 16.15 24.84 -11.65
C ASP A 54 16.06 23.89 -10.44
N VAL A 55 16.65 24.32 -9.33
CA VAL A 55 16.66 23.58 -8.05
C VAL A 55 15.24 23.35 -7.52
N PHE A 56 14.30 24.22 -7.86
CA PHE A 56 12.90 24.07 -7.48
C PHE A 56 12.20 22.87 -8.15
N ASP A 57 12.71 22.37 -9.28
CA ASP A 57 12.14 21.20 -9.95
C ASP A 57 12.33 19.91 -9.15
N PHE A 58 13.25 19.90 -8.18
CA PHE A 58 13.49 18.77 -7.30
C PHE A 58 12.43 18.63 -6.20
N GLU A 59 11.86 19.74 -5.72
CA GLU A 59 10.85 19.74 -4.65
C GLU A 59 9.62 18.86 -4.98
N PRO A 60 8.94 19.00 -6.14
CA PRO A 60 7.78 18.18 -6.46
C PRO A 60 8.13 16.70 -6.61
N ILE A 61 9.35 16.38 -7.07
CA ILE A 61 9.83 15.00 -7.19
C ILE A 61 10.10 14.41 -5.81
N PHE A 62 10.75 15.17 -4.93
CA PHE A 62 11.01 14.75 -3.57
C PHE A 62 9.69 14.50 -2.81
N ARG A 63 8.74 15.43 -2.85
CA ARG A 63 7.40 15.29 -2.26
C ARG A 63 6.65 14.05 -2.73
N ALA A 64 6.77 13.70 -4.01
CA ALA A 64 6.06 12.57 -4.60
C ALA A 64 6.65 11.20 -4.23
N ASN A 65 7.89 11.15 -3.76
CA ASN A 65 8.65 9.91 -3.54
C ASN A 65 8.94 9.57 -2.07
N VAL A 66 8.65 10.47 -1.13
CA VAL A 66 8.85 10.23 0.30
C VAL A 66 7.53 10.14 1.08
N PRO A 67 7.49 9.43 2.21
CA PRO A 67 6.35 9.49 3.14
C PRO A 67 6.10 10.91 3.62
N LEU A 68 4.83 11.25 3.87
CA LEU A 68 4.42 12.59 4.31
C LEU A 68 5.20 13.09 5.53
N SER A 69 5.43 12.23 6.53
CA SER A 69 6.21 12.59 7.73
C SER A 69 7.65 12.99 7.43
N VAL A 70 8.26 12.41 6.41
CA VAL A 70 9.63 12.75 5.98
C VAL A 70 9.62 14.07 5.26
N TYR A 71 8.64 14.28 4.36
CA TYR A 71 8.48 15.56 3.66
C TYR A 71 8.26 16.71 4.63
N ASP A 72 7.30 16.56 5.54
CA ASP A 72 6.95 17.58 6.53
C ASP A 72 8.17 17.91 7.41
N TYR A 73 8.94 16.91 7.87
CA TYR A 73 10.16 17.19 8.63
C TYR A 73 11.18 18.04 7.87
N THR A 74 11.33 17.82 6.56
CA THR A 74 12.34 18.49 5.74
C THR A 74 11.91 19.84 5.18
N ALA A 75 10.63 20.02 4.88
CA ALA A 75 10.10 21.20 4.18
C ALA A 75 9.39 22.19 5.12
N HIS A 76 9.04 21.78 6.34
CA HIS A 76 8.31 22.62 7.28
C HIS A 76 9.18 23.75 7.85
N GLY A 77 8.63 24.96 7.83
CA GLY A 77 9.20 26.13 8.51
C GLY A 77 8.74 26.26 9.95
N THR A 78 9.12 27.35 10.62
CA THR A 78 8.62 27.64 11.97
C THR A 78 7.33 28.46 11.90
N GLU A 79 6.35 28.13 12.74
CA GLU A 79 5.07 28.84 12.88
C GLU A 79 4.30 28.99 11.55
N SER A 80 4.20 30.21 11.02
CA SER A 80 3.48 30.52 9.78
C SER A 80 4.36 30.40 8.52
N GLU A 81 5.62 30.01 8.69
CA GLU A 81 6.61 29.85 7.60
C GLU A 81 6.89 31.15 6.83
N PHE A 82 6.58 32.33 7.40
CA PHE A 82 6.76 33.62 6.71
C PHE A 82 8.23 33.95 6.39
N THR A 83 9.18 33.43 7.17
CA THR A 83 10.61 33.67 6.99
C THR A 83 11.33 32.56 6.21
N LEU A 84 10.58 31.57 5.71
CA LEU A 84 11.12 30.49 4.89
C LEU A 84 11.54 30.99 3.50
#